data_AF-A0A3E4JV38-F1
#
_entry.id   AF-A0A3E4JV38-F1
#
_cell.length_a   1.000
_cell.length_b   1.000
_cell.length_c   1.000
_cell.angle_alpha   90.00
_cell.angle_beta   90.00
_cell.angle_gamma   90.00
#
_symmetry.space_group_name_H-M   'P 1'
#
loop_
_entity.id
_entity.type
_entity.pdbx_description
1 polymer ?
#
loop_
_entity_poly.entity_id
_entity_poly.type
_entity_poly.pdbx_seq_one_letter_code
_entity_poly.pdbx_strand_id
1 'polypeptide(L)'
;MLNDLLTLARIREGDIKAFEDVFRRYYSPLCWYAMSITGSMEAAEEIVEELFYGFWRDRERLPLFRSILKSATKLFSVLLASKR
;
A
#
# COMPACT_ATOMS: atom_id res chain seq x y z
N MET A 1 2.89 -4.19 16.84
CA MET A 1 1.83 -3.31 17.38
C MET A 1 2.36 -1.93 17.77
N LEU A 2 3.20 -1.75 18.81
CA LEU A 2 3.73 -0.41 19.16
C LEU A 2 4.62 0.21 18.07
N ASN A 3 5.47 -0.60 17.43
CA ASN A 3 6.39 -0.12 16.40
C ASN A 3 5.67 0.35 15.13
N ASP A 4 4.56 -0.31 14.77
CA ASP A 4 3.76 0.02 13.58
C ASP A 4 3.01 1.34 13.78
N LEU A 5 2.51 1.58 14.99
CA LEU A 5 1.86 2.84 15.37
C LEU A 5 2.84 4.01 15.34
N LEU A 6 4.06 3.81 15.86
CA LEU A 6 5.11 4.81 15.85
C LEU A 6 5.56 5.14 14.42
N THR A 7 5.74 4.11 13.60
CA THR A 7 6.11 4.24 12.17
C THR A 7 5.06 5.07 11.43
N LEU A 8 3.78 4.83 11.70
CA LEU A 8 2.71 5.62 11.09
C LEU A 8 2.68 7.05 11.55
N ALA A 9 2.85 7.32 12.84
CA ALA A 9 2.90 8.70 13.34
C ALA A 9 4.00 9.49 12.61
N ARG A 10 5.18 8.88 12.44
CA ARG A 10 6.31 9.48 11.71
C ARG A 10 5.98 9.71 10.23
N ILE A 11 5.35 8.75 9.56
CA ILE A 11 4.91 8.91 8.17
C ILE A 11 3.87 10.04 8.05
N ARG A 12 2.93 10.16 9.00
CA ARG A 12 1.95 11.26 9.02
C ARG A 12 2.62 12.63 9.12
N GLU A 13 3.71 12.72 9.86
CA GLU A 13 4.54 13.93 9.99
C GLU A 13 5.46 14.17 8.79
N GLY A 14 5.47 13.28 7.79
CA GLY A 14 6.27 13.42 6.58
C GLY A 14 7.68 12.84 6.68
N ASP A 15 7.94 11.92 7.62
CA ASP A 15 9.20 11.18 7.70
C ASP A 15 9.34 10.24 6.48
N ILE A 16 10.06 10.71 5.45
CA ILE A 16 10.31 9.97 4.21
C ILE A 16 11.05 8.66 4.48
N LYS A 17 11.95 8.61 5.47
CA LYS A 17 12.71 7.39 5.78
C LYS A 17 11.80 6.32 6.34
N ALA A 18 10.90 6.69 7.25
CA ALA A 18 9.90 5.77 7.77
C ALA A 18 8.98 5.22 6.66
N PHE A 19 8.62 6.05 5.68
CA PHE A 19 7.86 5.62 4.52
C PHE A 19 8.66 4.67 3.61
N GLU A 20 9.91 5.00 3.32
CA GLU A 20 10.80 4.19 2.50
C GLU A 20 11.06 2.81 3.10
N ASP A 21 11.23 2.72 4.44
CA ASP A 21 11.37 1.44 5.14
C ASP A 21 10.14 0.55 4.98
N VAL A 22 8.94 1.14 5.06
CA VAL A 22 7.68 0.43 4.81
C VAL A 22 7.58 0.02 3.34
N PHE A 23 7.90 0.92 2.41
CA PHE A 23 7.89 0.64 0.98
C PHE A 23 8.79 -0.54 0.65
N ARG A 24 10.08 -0.51 1.03
CA ARG A 24 11.05 -1.57 0.76
C ARG A 24 10.63 -2.91 1.36
N ARG A 25 9.98 -2.90 2.53
CA ARG A 25 9.54 -4.13 3.21
C ARG A 25 8.34 -4.79 2.55
N TYR A 26 7.40 -3.99 2.03
CA TYR A 26 6.09 -4.49 1.58
C TYR A 26 5.90 -4.46 0.07
N TYR A 27 6.71 -3.70 -0.68
CA TYR A 27 6.58 -3.59 -2.14
C TYR A 27 6.67 -4.95 -2.83
N SER A 28 7.80 -5.67 -2.71
CA SER A 28 7.95 -6.96 -3.40
C SER A 28 6.91 -8.00 -2.98
N PRO A 29 6.61 -8.23 -1.68
CA PRO A 29 5.54 -9.15 -1.29
C PRO A 29 4.17 -8.80 -1.85
N LEU A 30 3.84 -7.50 -1.93
CA LEU A 30 2.57 -7.05 -2.51
C LEU A 30 2.53 -7.21 -4.03
N CYS A 31 3.65 -6.94 -4.74
CA CYS A 31 3.73 -7.18 -6.18
C CYS A 31 3.55 -8.67 -6.50
N TRP A 32 4.21 -9.58 -5.76
CA TRP A 32 4.01 -11.02 -5.94
C TRP A 32 2.56 -11.44 -5.70
N TYR A 33 1.93 -10.88 -4.68
CA TYR A 33 0.53 -11.16 -4.39
C TYR A 33 -0.40 -10.62 -5.48
N ALA A 34 -0.22 -9.38 -5.93
CA ALA A 34 -0.98 -8.80 -7.03
C ALA A 34 -0.76 -9.59 -8.33
N MET A 35 0.48 -10.02 -8.62
CA MET A 35 0.84 -10.84 -9.77
C MET A 35 0.12 -12.20 -9.76
N SER A 36 -0.08 -12.81 -8.58
CA SER A 36 -0.86 -14.05 -8.45
C SER A 36 -2.34 -13.90 -8.88
N ILE A 37 -2.84 -12.67 -8.99
CA ILE A 37 -4.24 -12.34 -9.30
C ILE A 37 -4.38 -11.77 -10.72
N THR A 38 -3.50 -10.83 -11.08
CA THR A 38 -3.46 -10.18 -12.38
C THR A 38 -2.88 -11.09 -13.46
N GLY A 39 -1.97 -11.99 -13.09
CA GLY A 39 -1.18 -12.79 -14.01
C GLY A 39 -0.08 -12.01 -14.74
N SER A 40 0.12 -10.73 -14.41
CA SER A 40 1.14 -9.85 -14.99
C SER A 40 1.88 -9.11 -13.88
N MET A 41 3.22 -9.21 -13.90
CA MET A 41 4.07 -8.47 -12.97
C MET A 41 4.01 -6.96 -13.22
N GLU A 42 3.95 -6.53 -14.49
CA GLU A 42 3.85 -5.10 -14.83
C GLU A 42 2.57 -4.48 -14.27
N ALA A 43 1.42 -5.16 -14.46
CA ALA A 43 0.16 -4.70 -13.86
C ALA A 43 0.23 -4.72 -12.33
N ALA A 44 0.89 -5.72 -11.74
CA ALA A 44 1.06 -5.82 -10.30
C ALA A 44 1.90 -4.67 -9.72
N GLU A 45 2.99 -4.30 -10.38
CA GLU A 45 3.84 -3.16 -10.01
C GLU A 45 3.05 -1.85 -10.09
N GLU A 46 2.34 -1.59 -11.19
CA GLU A 46 1.51 -0.39 -11.36
C GLU A 46 0.49 -0.21 -10.22
N ILE A 47 -0.21 -1.30 -9.88
CA ILE A 47 -1.20 -1.32 -8.79
C ILE A 47 -0.55 -0.99 -7.43
N VAL A 48 0.60 -1.60 -7.15
CA VAL A 48 1.29 -1.43 -5.87
C VAL A 48 1.92 -0.04 -5.77
N GLU A 49 2.43 0.50 -6.87
CA GLU A 49 2.92 1.87 -6.95
C GLU A 49 1.81 2.89 -6.68
N GLU A 50 0.64 2.74 -7.31
CA GLU A 50 -0.51 3.60 -7.07
C GLU A 50 -0.98 3.54 -5.61
N LEU A 51 -0.96 2.34 -5.01
CA LEU A 51 -1.25 2.16 -3.59
C LEU A 51 -0.32 2.98 -2.69
N PHE A 52 1.00 2.85 -2.89
CA PHE A 52 1.99 3.56 -2.08
C PHE A 52 1.98 5.06 -2.34
N TYR A 53 1.74 5.49 -3.58
CA TYR A 53 1.56 6.90 -3.92
C TYR A 53 0.35 7.50 -3.22
N GLY A 54 -0.81 6.84 -3.28
CA GLY A 54 -2.02 7.28 -2.58
C GLY A 54 -1.83 7.31 -1.07
N PHE A 55 -1.14 6.31 -0.52
CA PHE A 55 -0.79 6.27 0.90
C PHE A 55 0.08 7.46 1.34
N TRP A 56 1.11 7.81 0.56
CA TRP A 56 1.95 8.96 0.85
C TRP A 56 1.21 10.29 0.65
N ARG A 57 0.43 10.41 -0.43
CA ARG A 57 -0.36 11.62 -0.73
C ARG A 57 -1.36 11.92 0.39
N ASP A 58 -2.09 10.90 0.84
CA ASP A 58 -3.18 11.05 1.82
C ASP A 58 -2.70 10.83 3.27
N ARG A 59 -1.36 10.84 3.49
CA ARG A 59 -0.72 10.46 4.76
C ARG A 59 -1.30 11.17 5.98
N GLU A 60 -1.61 12.46 5.86
CA GLU A 60 -2.13 13.28 6.96
C GLU A 60 -3.53 12.85 7.41
N ARG A 61 -4.31 12.27 6.48
CA ARG A 61 -5.70 11.83 6.66
C ARG A 61 -5.83 10.34 6.95
N LEU A 62 -4.71 9.60 7.03
CA LEU A 62 -4.73 8.15 7.24
C LEU A 62 -5.34 7.79 8.61
N PRO A 63 -6.43 6.99 8.62
CA PRO A 63 -6.79 6.22 9.80
C PRO A 63 -5.73 5.11 9.97
N LEU A 64 -5.30 4.87 11.21
CA LEU A 64 -4.34 3.85 11.66
C LEU A 64 -4.32 2.55 10.80
N PHE A 65 -3.13 1.98 10.58
CA PHE A 65 -2.70 0.86 9.70
C PHE A 65 -3.77 -0.12 9.19
N ARG A 66 -4.74 -0.48 10.04
CA ARG A 66 -5.94 -1.25 9.68
C ARG A 66 -6.69 -0.68 8.46
N SER A 67 -6.64 0.63 8.22
CA SER A 67 -7.27 1.23 7.04
C SER A 67 -6.49 1.00 5.75
N ILE A 68 -5.17 0.82 5.80
CA ILE A 68 -4.34 0.55 4.61
C ILE A 68 -4.66 -0.84 4.04
N LEU A 69 -4.83 -1.83 4.92
CA LEU A 69 -5.35 -3.16 4.54
C LEU A 69 -6.79 -3.08 4.00
N LYS A 70 -7.62 -2.13 4.49
CA LYS A 70 -8.94 -1.86 3.89
C LYS A 70 -8.84 -1.18 2.52
N SER A 71 -7.87 -0.32 2.30
CA SER A 71 -7.59 0.27 0.98
C SER A 71 -7.06 -0.77 -0.01
N ALA A 72 -6.25 -1.72 0.46
CA ALA A 72 -5.88 -2.91 -0.31
C ALA A 72 -7.14 -3.70 -0.72
N THR A 73 -8.13 -3.91 0.17
CA THR A 73 -9.41 -4.52 -0.24
C THR A 73 -10.20 -3.67 -1.26
N LYS A 74 -9.98 -2.35 -1.31
CA LYS A 74 -10.56 -1.47 -2.34
C LYS A 74 -9.88 -1.66 -3.70
N LEU A 75 -8.55 -1.87 -3.71
CA LEU A 75 -7.81 -2.30 -4.90
C LEU A 75 -8.26 -3.69 -5.38
N PHE A 76 -8.51 -4.63 -4.47
CA PHE A 76 -9.10 -5.94 -4.80
C PHE A 76 -10.46 -5.82 -5.47
N SER A 77 -11.31 -4.89 -5.02
CA SER A 77 -12.64 -4.69 -5.61
C SER A 77 -12.58 -3.98 -6.97
N VAL A 78 -11.61 -3.08 -7.19
CA VAL A 78 -11.35 -2.47 -8.51
C VAL A 78 -10.80 -3.52 -9.49
N LEU A 79 -9.88 -4.38 -9.06
CA LEU A 79 -9.32 -5.45 -9.89
C LEU A 79 -10.34 -6.54 -10.25
N LEU A 80 -11.21 -6.91 -9.33
CA LEU A 80 -12.34 -7.80 -9.61
C LEU A 80 -13.39 -7.16 -10.52
N ALA A 81 -13.58 -5.83 -10.44
CA ALA A 81 -14.50 -5.11 -11.32
C ALA A 81 -13.97 -4.96 -12.76
N SER A 82 -12.65 -4.89 -12.94
CA SER A 82 -12.02 -4.79 -14.27
C SER A 82 -11.95 -6.12 -15.04
N LYS A 83 -12.29 -7.25 -14.40
CA LYS A 83 -12.40 -8.59 -15.02
C LYS A 83 -13.81 -8.94 -15.51
N ARG A 84 -14.71 -7.96 -15.70
CA ARG A 84 -16.01 -8.14 -16.35
C ARG A 84 -16.06 -7.53 -17.73
#